data_AF-A0A1G7GFQ7-F1
#
_entry.id   AF-A0A1G7GFQ7-F1
#
_cell.length_a   1.000
_cell.length_b   1.000
_cell.length_c   1.000
_cell.angle_alpha   90.00
_cell.angle_beta   90.00
_cell.angle_gamma   90.00
#
_symmetry.space_group_name_H-M   'P 1'
#
loop_
_entity.id
_entity.type
_entity.pdbx_description
1 polymer ?
#
loop_
_entity_poly.entity_id
_entity_poly.type
_entity_poly.pdbx_seq_one_letter_code
_entity_poly.pdbx_strand_id
1 'polypeptide(L)'
;MLSNPAFFSWLLAASLSLAILWAAFVCFFRNWTFFALNRWILVAGTCVCMALPLVSPHVTQGLVAPDNLATNLRFSISSLPISSAPAGGSVANEAHATQSYEWLWTFLAVMYWAGFAAVLARSFKALWQLKTIRSQSRLLSSNSIADVWVQSLLPTFSFGKNIFLNVHTLSLAPEQFASVQRHEEGHALQKHSVDNVFFEVVSAIFWFNPLVRKLSRHLRDVHEFLADRWATGPHAQTADYQELLVALASKTPCNRVSHPFSDSQFFRRIVMLNKPKTKPMERLKLFLLAPACAAALFVSACVDTDKKAPANPQSIGPASGPVISKISWTGNKVHSDEELSALLTLKPGDKYDRRAFESSLYREPLEKSVTSLYMDNGYLFFHTDIQEKVVDGKIELTVNVSEDEQVWVNKVTLKAKNGEKSLTDQVKPFVEVKEGQLFNRSLLISSQEKMAKSGLVNPDSVNINPYPRPVEFAGAKRYVDIEFVVQKPL
;
A
#
# COMPACT_ATOMS: atom_id res chain seq x y z
N MET A 1 -11.41 17.10 -4.02
CA MET A 1 -10.05 16.77 -3.55
C MET A 1 -10.03 15.77 -2.39
N LEU A 2 -10.94 15.88 -1.40
CA LEU A 2 -10.93 15.02 -0.19
C LEU A 2 -11.61 13.64 -0.35
N SER A 3 -12.41 13.46 -1.41
CA SER A 3 -12.97 12.18 -1.86
C SER A 3 -12.15 11.53 -2.99
N ASN A 4 -10.93 12.01 -3.24
CA ASN A 4 -10.11 11.52 -4.35
C ASN A 4 -9.67 10.06 -4.06
N PRO A 5 -9.97 9.09 -4.95
CA PRO A 5 -9.51 7.71 -4.79
C PRO A 5 -8.00 7.60 -4.57
N ALA A 6 -7.21 8.53 -5.13
CA ALA A 6 -5.76 8.62 -4.92
C ALA A 6 -5.34 8.81 -3.45
N PHE A 7 -6.17 9.49 -2.63
CA PHE A 7 -5.88 9.63 -1.21
C PHE A 7 -6.02 8.29 -0.47
N PHE A 8 -7.05 7.53 -0.78
CA PHE A 8 -7.30 6.23 -0.16
C PHE A 8 -6.32 5.16 -0.63
N SER A 9 -5.90 5.19 -1.90
CA SER A 9 -4.84 4.31 -2.41
C SER A 9 -3.50 4.61 -1.71
N TRP A 10 -3.14 5.89 -1.56
CA TRP A 10 -1.98 6.31 -0.75
C TRP A 10 -2.06 5.79 0.69
N LEU A 11 -3.23 5.98 1.34
CA LEU A 11 -3.45 5.58 2.72
C LEU A 11 -3.30 4.06 2.91
N LEU A 12 -3.77 3.27 1.94
CA LEU A 12 -3.63 1.82 1.92
C LEU A 12 -2.17 1.40 1.73
N ALA A 13 -1.48 1.96 0.74
CA ALA A 13 -0.08 1.65 0.46
C ALA A 13 0.84 2.01 1.64
N ALA A 14 0.62 3.16 2.27
CA ALA A 14 1.34 3.58 3.47
C ALA A 14 1.04 2.65 4.65
N SER A 15 -0.22 2.21 4.81
CA SER A 15 -0.61 1.27 5.88
C SER A 15 0.07 -0.09 5.73
N LEU A 16 0.19 -0.62 4.50
CA LEU A 16 0.88 -1.89 4.24
C LEU A 16 2.39 -1.75 4.47
N SER A 17 2.97 -0.63 4.05
CA SER A 17 4.39 -0.30 4.31
C SER A 17 4.71 -0.25 5.81
N LEU A 18 3.84 0.37 6.61
CA LEU A 18 3.98 0.42 8.07
C LEU A 18 3.82 -0.97 8.72
N ALA A 19 3.00 -1.85 8.13
CA ALA A 19 2.87 -3.23 8.59
C ALA A 19 4.17 -4.03 8.38
N ILE A 20 4.81 -3.85 7.21
CA ILE A 20 6.11 -4.45 6.90
C ILE A 20 7.18 -3.94 7.87
N LEU A 21 7.24 -2.62 8.12
CA LEU A 21 8.16 -2.02 9.09
C LEU A 21 7.97 -2.60 10.49
N TRP A 22 6.72 -2.72 10.95
CA TRP A 22 6.41 -3.30 12.25
C TRP A 22 6.89 -4.76 12.36
N ALA A 23 6.63 -5.57 11.33
CA ALA A 23 7.07 -6.97 11.30
C ALA A 23 8.60 -7.07 11.33
N ALA A 24 9.30 -6.29 10.49
CA ALA A 24 10.76 -6.25 10.48
C ALA A 24 11.34 -5.80 11.83
N PHE A 25 10.75 -4.77 12.45
CA PHE A 25 11.17 -4.30 13.76
C PHE A 25 11.04 -5.38 14.84
N VAL A 26 9.89 -6.05 14.91
CA VAL A 26 9.65 -7.09 15.93
C VAL A 26 10.55 -8.30 15.74
N CYS A 27 10.75 -8.76 14.50
CA CYS A 27 11.53 -9.96 14.21
C CYS A 27 13.04 -9.76 14.41
N PHE A 28 13.59 -8.61 14.02
CA PHE A 28 15.04 -8.43 13.94
C PHE A 28 15.60 -7.42 14.93
N PHE A 29 14.93 -6.29 15.14
CA PHE A 29 15.53 -5.11 15.78
C PHE A 29 15.11 -4.92 17.25
N ARG A 30 13.92 -5.39 17.63
CA ARG A 30 13.34 -5.21 18.97
C ARG A 30 14.26 -5.64 20.11
N ASN A 31 15.09 -6.65 19.87
CA ASN A 31 15.97 -7.25 20.86
C ASN A 31 17.36 -6.62 20.95
N TRP A 32 17.68 -5.61 20.13
CA TRP A 32 18.98 -4.96 20.14
C TRP A 32 19.17 -4.00 21.31
N THR A 33 20.37 -4.01 21.89
CA THR A 33 20.78 -3.03 22.92
C THR A 33 21.29 -1.72 22.31
N PHE A 34 21.23 -1.57 20.99
CA PHE A 34 21.50 -0.31 20.28
C PHE A 34 20.25 0.57 20.31
N PHE A 35 19.83 1.01 21.50
CA PHE A 35 18.54 1.69 21.69
C PHE A 35 18.40 2.97 20.86
N ALA A 36 19.48 3.75 20.69
CA ALA A 36 19.48 4.92 19.81
C ALA A 36 19.19 4.56 18.34
N LEU A 37 19.74 3.45 17.84
CA LEU A 37 19.46 2.98 16.48
C LEU A 37 18.02 2.47 16.37
N ASN A 38 17.52 1.76 17.38
CA ASN A 38 16.13 1.31 17.40
C ASN A 38 15.14 2.49 17.37
N ARG A 39 15.45 3.58 18.08
CA ARG A 39 14.69 4.84 18.03
C ARG A 39 14.66 5.40 16.60
N TRP A 40 15.81 5.51 15.96
CA TRP A 40 15.90 6.01 14.58
C TRP A 40 15.18 5.11 13.57
N ILE A 41 15.30 3.79 13.68
CA ILE A 41 14.58 2.85 12.81
C ILE A 41 13.06 3.06 12.91
N LEU A 42 12.53 3.25 14.11
CA LEU A 42 11.09 3.47 14.30
C LEU A 42 10.62 4.83 13.78
N VAL A 43 11.33 5.92 14.12
CA VAL A 43 10.94 7.29 13.71
C VAL A 43 11.20 7.50 12.22
N ALA A 44 12.44 7.33 11.75
CA ALA A 44 12.79 7.54 10.36
C ALA A 44 12.12 6.51 9.44
N GLY A 45 12.02 5.24 9.87
CA GLY A 45 11.33 4.20 9.12
C GLY A 45 9.86 4.54 8.90
N THR A 46 9.18 5.09 9.91
CA THR A 46 7.77 5.52 9.80
C THR A 46 7.64 6.68 8.80
N CYS A 47 8.53 7.68 8.86
CA CYS A 47 8.58 8.76 7.88
C CYS A 47 8.79 8.24 6.45
N VAL A 48 9.73 7.31 6.26
CA VAL A 48 9.99 6.68 4.96
C VAL A 48 8.76 5.94 4.48
N CYS A 49 8.12 5.09 5.29
CA CYS A 49 6.91 4.36 4.90
C CYS A 49 5.74 5.27 4.50
N MET A 50 5.64 6.47 5.07
CA MET A 50 4.64 7.47 4.66
C MET A 50 5.02 8.20 3.37
N ALA A 51 6.31 8.38 3.11
CA ALA A 51 6.84 9.06 1.94
C ALA A 51 6.97 8.15 0.71
N LEU A 52 7.20 6.84 0.90
CA LEU A 52 7.40 5.87 -0.20
C LEU A 52 6.27 5.90 -1.24
N PRO A 53 4.98 5.93 -0.86
CA PRO A 53 3.90 5.97 -1.86
C PRO A 53 3.73 7.31 -2.57
N LEU A 54 4.52 8.33 -2.22
CA LEU A 54 4.58 9.61 -2.92
C LEU A 54 5.68 9.66 -3.99
N VAL A 55 6.58 8.67 -4.00
CA VAL A 55 7.65 8.59 -5.00
C VAL A 55 7.05 8.21 -6.34
N SER A 56 7.32 9.02 -7.37
CA SER A 56 6.71 8.86 -8.68
C SER A 56 6.99 7.48 -9.30
N PRO A 57 6.00 6.89 -10.02
CA PRO A 57 6.16 5.58 -10.68
C PRO A 57 7.34 5.51 -11.66
N HIS A 58 7.78 6.65 -12.20
CA HIS A 58 8.93 6.73 -13.10
C HIS A 58 10.27 6.29 -12.45
N VAL A 59 10.41 6.43 -11.13
CA VAL A 59 11.62 6.00 -10.40
C VAL A 59 11.55 4.51 -10.05
N THR A 60 10.35 3.97 -9.81
CA THR A 60 10.15 2.57 -9.40
C THR A 60 10.16 1.60 -10.57
N GLN A 61 9.77 2.05 -11.76
CA GLN A 61 9.81 1.27 -13.01
C GLN A 61 11.23 0.85 -13.43
N GLY A 62 12.27 1.59 -13.03
CA GLY A 62 13.67 1.26 -13.37
C GLY A 62 14.42 0.37 -12.37
N LEU A 63 13.89 0.17 -11.16
CA LEU A 63 14.66 -0.38 -10.03
C LEU A 63 14.17 -1.73 -9.47
N VAL A 64 12.90 -2.11 -9.63
CA VAL A 64 12.33 -3.26 -8.90
C VAL A 64 11.55 -4.25 -9.77
N ALA A 65 11.27 -3.94 -11.04
CA ALA A 65 10.61 -4.88 -11.94
C ALA A 65 11.24 -4.82 -13.33
N PRO A 66 11.91 -5.88 -13.83
CA PRO A 66 11.87 -6.10 -15.26
C PRO A 66 10.39 -6.19 -15.66
N ASP A 67 10.02 -5.59 -16.79
CA ASP A 67 8.65 -5.42 -17.31
C ASP A 67 7.77 -6.69 -17.32
N ASN A 68 8.37 -7.84 -17.02
CA ASN A 68 7.80 -9.18 -17.08
C ASN A 68 7.03 -9.61 -15.83
N LEU A 69 7.22 -9.03 -14.63
CA LEU A 69 6.54 -9.54 -13.41
C LEU A 69 5.16 -8.92 -13.16
N ALA A 70 4.95 -7.66 -13.55
CA ALA A 70 3.68 -6.94 -13.36
C ALA A 70 2.70 -7.12 -14.53
N THR A 71 3.19 -7.48 -15.71
CA THR A 71 2.39 -7.78 -16.91
C THR A 71 1.67 -9.12 -16.81
N ASN A 72 2.26 -10.10 -16.11
CA ASN A 72 1.67 -11.43 -15.91
C ASN A 72 0.43 -11.47 -14.99
N LEU A 73 0.02 -10.33 -14.38
CA LEU A 73 -1.20 -10.21 -13.57
C LEU A 73 -2.30 -9.37 -14.25
N ARG A 74 -2.08 -8.87 -15.47
CA ARG A 74 -3.07 -8.11 -16.24
C ARG A 74 -3.81 -8.98 -17.25
N PHE A 75 -4.53 -9.98 -16.76
CA PHE A 75 -5.66 -10.55 -17.48
C PHE A 75 -6.93 -10.37 -16.63
N SER A 76 -7.54 -9.20 -16.77
CA SER A 76 -8.97 -9.05 -16.54
C SER A 76 -9.57 -8.71 -17.89
N ILE A 77 -10.32 -9.65 -18.47
CA ILE A 77 -11.26 -9.32 -19.54
C ILE A 77 -12.27 -8.40 -18.88
N SER A 78 -12.13 -7.08 -19.08
CA SER A 78 -13.12 -6.12 -18.59
C SER A 78 -14.50 -6.57 -19.06
N SER A 79 -15.48 -6.61 -18.15
CA SER A 79 -16.86 -6.89 -18.50
C SER A 79 -17.28 -5.90 -19.61
N LEU A 80 -17.65 -6.44 -20.76
CA LEU A 80 -18.23 -5.64 -21.83
C LEU A 80 -19.58 -5.11 -21.33
N PRO A 81 -19.83 -3.79 -21.32
CA PRO A 81 -21.18 -3.29 -21.17
C PRO A 81 -21.94 -3.68 -22.43
N ILE A 82 -22.74 -4.76 -22.37
CA ILE A 82 -23.64 -5.15 -23.46
C ILE A 82 -24.80 -4.16 -23.45
N SER A 83 -24.66 -3.04 -24.17
CA SER A 83 -25.78 -2.16 -24.48
C SER A 83 -26.51 -2.70 -25.71
N SER A 84 -27.74 -3.18 -25.51
CA SER A 84 -28.67 -3.57 -26.57
C SER A 84 -29.27 -2.35 -27.28
N ALA A 85 -29.19 -2.36 -28.63
CA ALA A 85 -29.59 -1.38 -29.67
C ALA A 85 -31.08 -0.91 -29.69
N PRO A 86 -31.60 -0.11 -30.67
CA PRO A 86 -31.00 0.58 -31.83
C PRO A 86 -31.39 2.09 -31.99
N ALA A 87 -30.90 2.69 -33.07
CA ALA A 87 -30.93 4.10 -33.46
C ALA A 87 -32.29 4.85 -33.38
N GLY A 88 -32.23 6.10 -32.91
CA GLY A 88 -33.23 7.14 -33.18
C GLY A 88 -33.26 8.24 -32.12
N GLY A 89 -32.56 9.36 -32.36
CA GLY A 89 -32.89 10.64 -31.71
C GLY A 89 -31.76 11.31 -30.91
N SER A 90 -31.26 12.40 -31.49
CA SER A 90 -30.69 13.61 -30.86
C SER A 90 -29.53 13.50 -29.87
N VAL A 91 -28.46 14.20 -30.26
CA VAL A 91 -27.35 14.71 -29.45
C VAL A 91 -27.85 15.33 -28.14
N ALA A 92 -27.58 14.68 -27.01
CA ALA A 92 -27.60 15.28 -25.69
C ALA A 92 -26.76 14.45 -24.70
N ASN A 93 -25.58 15.00 -24.36
CA ASN A 93 -24.80 14.80 -23.14
C ASN A 93 -24.55 13.36 -22.63
N GLU A 94 -23.30 12.91 -22.83
CA GLU A 94 -22.62 11.97 -21.94
C GLU A 94 -22.57 12.54 -20.51
N ALA A 95 -23.53 12.14 -19.66
CA ALA A 95 -23.52 12.52 -18.25
C ALA A 95 -24.17 11.48 -17.32
N HIS A 96 -24.26 10.20 -17.67
CA HIS A 96 -24.82 9.20 -16.76
C HIS A 96 -24.17 7.80 -16.91
N ALA A 97 -22.95 7.65 -16.38
CA ALA A 97 -22.38 6.32 -16.03
C ALA A 97 -21.31 6.36 -14.90
N THR A 98 -21.21 7.46 -14.14
CA THR A 98 -20.26 7.59 -13.00
C THR A 98 -20.94 7.66 -11.63
N GLN A 99 -22.27 7.56 -11.55
CA GLN A 99 -22.99 7.81 -10.30
C GLN A 99 -23.16 6.61 -9.35
N SER A 100 -22.74 5.40 -9.70
CA SER A 100 -22.99 4.21 -8.86
C SER A 100 -22.04 4.04 -7.66
N TYR A 101 -20.89 4.73 -7.62
CA TYR A 101 -19.88 4.56 -6.54
C TYR A 101 -19.43 5.86 -5.84
N GLU A 102 -19.88 7.03 -6.29
CA GLU A 102 -19.54 8.35 -5.69
C GLU A 102 -19.98 8.44 -4.21
N TRP A 103 -21.14 7.86 -3.88
CA TRP A 103 -21.65 7.83 -2.51
C TRP A 103 -20.75 7.02 -1.57
N LEU A 104 -20.11 5.95 -2.07
CA LEU A 104 -19.19 5.12 -1.28
C LEU A 104 -17.93 5.89 -0.92
N TRP A 105 -17.32 6.57 -1.89
CA TRP A 105 -16.13 7.39 -1.64
C TRP A 105 -16.43 8.57 -0.71
N THR A 106 -17.60 9.19 -0.89
CA THR A 106 -18.08 10.26 -0.01
C THR A 106 -18.30 9.73 1.41
N PHE A 107 -18.96 8.58 1.56
CA PHE A 107 -19.17 7.92 2.85
C PHE A 107 -17.86 7.56 3.54
N LEU A 108 -16.91 6.95 2.82
CA LEU A 108 -15.58 6.62 3.33
C LEU A 108 -14.81 7.87 3.76
N ALA A 109 -14.91 8.97 3.00
CA ALA A 109 -14.30 10.24 3.36
C ALA A 109 -14.90 10.82 4.63
N VAL A 110 -16.23 10.86 4.76
CA VAL A 110 -16.89 11.34 5.98
C VAL A 110 -16.50 10.50 7.19
N MET A 111 -16.53 9.17 7.07
CA MET A 111 -16.12 8.25 8.14
C MET A 111 -14.65 8.46 8.55
N TYR A 112 -13.75 8.61 7.56
CA TYR A 112 -12.34 8.85 7.82
C TYR A 112 -12.12 10.17 8.56
N TRP A 113 -12.71 11.27 8.08
CA TRP A 113 -12.54 12.60 8.69
C TRP A 113 -13.19 12.70 10.06
N ALA A 114 -14.34 12.04 10.29
CA ALA A 114 -14.95 11.96 11.60
C ALA A 114 -14.03 11.26 12.61
N GLY A 115 -13.44 10.12 12.22
CA GLY A 115 -12.48 9.40 13.06
C GLY A 115 -11.20 10.22 13.33
N PHE A 116 -10.66 10.86 12.29
CA PHE A 116 -9.50 11.75 12.42
C PHE A 116 -9.77 12.90 13.39
N ALA A 117 -10.91 13.59 13.25
CA ALA A 117 -11.31 14.68 14.12
C ALA A 117 -11.52 14.23 15.58
N ALA A 118 -12.12 13.05 15.79
CA ALA A 118 -12.33 12.50 17.12
C ALA A 118 -11.00 12.21 17.84
N VAL A 119 -10.02 11.63 17.13
CA VAL A 119 -8.68 11.39 17.68
C VAL A 119 -7.98 12.71 17.96
N LEU A 120 -8.04 13.67 17.04
CA LEU A 120 -7.42 14.99 17.21
C LEU A 120 -7.99 15.74 18.42
N ALA A 121 -9.31 15.71 18.61
CA ALA A 121 -9.97 16.31 19.76
C ALA A 121 -9.52 15.65 21.09
N ARG A 122 -9.37 14.32 21.10
CA ARG A 122 -8.80 13.59 22.25
C ARG A 122 -7.36 14.04 22.54
N SER A 123 -6.52 14.17 21.51
CA SER A 123 -5.12 14.62 21.66
C SER A 123 -5.04 16.06 22.17
N PHE A 124 -5.91 16.96 21.66
CA PHE A 124 -5.99 18.34 22.13
C PHE A 124 -6.42 18.42 23.60
N LYS A 125 -7.42 17.63 24.02
CA LYS A 125 -7.83 17.54 25.42
C LYS A 125 -6.66 17.12 26.32
N ALA A 126 -5.83 16.17 25.89
CA ALA A 126 -4.66 15.74 26.66
C ALA A 126 -3.61 16.87 26.81
N LEU A 127 -3.34 17.63 25.74
CA LEU A 127 -2.44 18.78 25.82
C LEU A 127 -3.00 19.91 26.71
N TRP A 128 -4.32 20.13 26.66
CA TRP A 128 -4.97 21.07 27.56
C TRP A 128 -4.84 20.64 29.02
N GLN A 129 -5.10 19.36 29.32
CA GLN A 129 -4.93 18.82 30.68
C GLN A 129 -3.51 19.02 31.19
N LEU A 130 -2.49 18.84 30.33
CA LEU A 130 -1.11 19.11 30.70
C LEU A 130 -0.86 20.58 31.05
N LYS A 131 -1.45 21.52 30.27
CA LYS A 131 -1.38 22.96 30.59
C LYS A 131 -2.06 23.27 31.92
N THR A 132 -3.20 22.65 32.20
CA THR A 132 -3.91 22.79 33.49
C THR A 132 -3.04 22.28 34.64
N ILE A 133 -2.46 21.09 34.52
CA ILE A 133 -1.57 20.53 35.56
C ILE A 133 -0.38 21.44 35.79
N ARG A 134 0.26 21.95 34.73
CA ARG A 134 1.36 22.92 34.85
C ARG A 134 0.93 24.16 35.65
N SER A 135 -0.25 24.72 35.37
CA SER A 135 -0.73 25.90 36.09
C SER A 135 -1.01 25.67 37.57
N GLN A 136 -1.28 24.42 37.97
CA GLN A 136 -1.54 24.01 39.36
C GLN A 136 -0.27 23.51 40.07
N SER A 137 0.83 23.33 39.35
CA SER A 137 2.08 22.78 39.88
C SER A 137 2.98 23.88 40.44
N ARG A 138 3.76 23.55 41.47
CA ARG A 138 4.76 24.46 42.04
C ARG A 138 6.14 24.16 41.46
N LEU A 139 6.83 25.18 40.96
CA LEU A 139 8.22 25.07 40.51
C LEU A 139 9.14 24.91 41.74
N LEU A 140 9.95 23.85 41.77
CA LEU A 140 10.97 23.61 42.81
C LEU A 140 12.35 24.11 42.38
N SER A 141 12.76 23.77 41.16
CA SER A 141 14.08 24.13 40.63
C SER A 141 14.00 24.28 39.12
N SER A 142 14.83 25.17 38.58
CA SER A 142 14.99 25.39 37.14
C SER A 142 16.46 25.27 36.81
N ASN A 143 16.80 24.28 35.98
CA ASN A 143 18.16 24.02 35.53
C ASN A 143 18.25 24.18 34.00
N SER A 144 19.48 24.17 33.45
CA SER A 144 19.69 24.21 32.00
C SER A 144 19.07 23.02 31.26
N ILE A 145 18.94 21.87 31.94
CA ILE A 145 18.39 20.62 31.41
C ILE A 145 16.87 20.60 31.47
N ALA A 146 16.29 20.87 32.65
CA ALA A 146 14.84 20.78 32.87
C ALA A 146 14.37 21.65 34.06
N ASP A 147 13.09 22.04 34.00
CA ASP A 147 12.32 22.66 35.08
C ASP A 147 11.59 21.56 35.88
N VAL A 148 11.81 21.53 37.19
CA VAL A 148 11.22 20.53 38.10
C VAL A 148 10.01 21.11 38.80
N TRP A 149 8.86 20.50 38.56
CA TRP A 149 7.55 20.87 39.08
C TRP A 149 7.05 19.79 40.04
N VAL A 150 6.35 20.20 41.10
CA VAL A 150 5.70 19.26 42.03
C VAL A 150 4.19 19.33 41.87
N GLN A 151 3.58 18.15 41.85
CA GLN A 151 2.14 17.95 41.71
C GLN A 151 1.67 16.69 42.46
N SER A 152 0.38 16.60 42.75
CA SER A 152 -0.23 15.50 43.53
C SER A 152 -1.24 14.66 42.74
N LEU A 153 -1.45 14.96 41.46
CA LEU A 153 -2.54 14.43 40.64
C LEU A 153 -2.16 13.17 39.84
N LEU A 154 -0.95 13.13 39.29
CA LEU A 154 -0.47 12.05 38.41
C LEU A 154 0.80 11.40 38.96
N PRO A 155 1.18 10.19 38.48
CA PRO A 155 2.51 9.65 38.70
C PRO A 155 3.60 10.60 38.20
N THR A 156 4.85 10.37 38.59
CA THR A 156 5.97 11.17 38.07
C THR A 156 6.12 10.98 36.56
N PHE A 157 6.26 12.07 35.82
CA PHE A 157 6.44 12.05 34.36
C PHE A 157 7.20 13.28 33.85
N SER A 158 7.69 13.19 32.62
CA SER A 158 8.40 14.28 31.94
C SER A 158 7.74 14.66 30.60
N PHE A 159 7.65 15.96 30.34
CA PHE A 159 7.16 16.49 29.06
C PHE A 159 7.95 17.74 28.61
N GLY A 160 8.67 17.61 27.51
CA GLY A 160 9.54 18.65 26.98
C GLY A 160 10.70 18.91 27.94
N LYS A 161 10.83 20.16 28.39
CA LYS A 161 11.79 20.55 29.43
C LYS A 161 11.21 20.46 30.84
N ASN A 162 9.98 20.00 31.03
CA ASN A 162 9.32 20.01 32.33
C ASN A 162 9.26 18.60 32.92
N ILE A 163 9.76 18.45 34.14
CA ILE A 163 9.64 17.23 34.93
C ILE A 163 8.58 17.48 36.00
N PHE A 164 7.56 16.62 36.06
CA PHE A 164 6.48 16.71 37.03
C PHE A 164 6.64 15.58 38.04
N LEU A 165 7.20 15.90 39.21
CA LEU A 165 7.37 14.97 40.32
C LEU A 165 6.07 14.86 41.11
N ASN A 166 5.68 13.62 41.41
CA ASN A 166 4.63 13.38 42.38
C ASN A 166 5.13 13.69 43.80
N VAL A 167 4.28 14.26 44.66
CA VAL A 167 4.61 14.55 46.07
C VAL A 167 5.18 13.32 46.80
N HIS A 168 4.68 12.12 46.53
CA HIS A 168 5.18 10.88 47.16
C HIS A 168 6.61 10.50 46.73
N THR A 169 7.07 10.96 45.57
CA THR A 169 8.47 10.74 45.12
C THR A 169 9.44 11.52 46.00
N LEU A 170 9.01 12.64 46.60
CA LEU A 170 9.83 13.43 47.53
C LEU A 170 10.09 12.70 48.86
N SER A 171 9.33 11.63 49.17
CA SER A 171 9.51 10.82 50.38
C SER A 171 10.53 9.70 50.22
N LEU A 172 11.15 9.54 49.05
CA LEU A 172 12.18 8.53 48.80
C LEU A 172 13.52 8.92 49.43
N ALA A 173 14.38 7.93 49.68
CA ALA A 173 15.74 8.19 50.12
C ALA A 173 16.49 9.06 49.09
N PRO A 174 17.44 9.93 49.50
CA PRO A 174 18.10 10.87 48.59
C PRO A 174 18.72 10.21 47.34
N GLU A 175 19.31 9.03 47.48
CA GLU A 175 19.90 8.27 46.37
C GLU A 175 18.84 7.73 45.40
N GLN A 176 17.75 7.19 45.93
CA GLN A 176 16.61 6.71 45.14
C GLN A 176 15.94 7.87 44.39
N PHE A 177 15.74 8.99 45.08
CA PHE A 177 15.23 10.22 44.49
C PHE A 177 16.12 10.71 43.34
N ALA A 178 17.44 10.77 43.56
CA ALA A 178 18.39 11.18 42.52
C ALA A 178 18.35 10.25 41.31
N SER A 179 18.10 8.95 41.50
CA SER A 179 17.95 8.00 40.40
C SER A 179 16.67 8.20 39.60
N VAL A 180 15.54 8.49 40.26
CA VAL A 180 14.28 8.86 39.57
C VAL A 180 14.46 10.16 38.81
N GLN A 181 15.06 11.17 39.43
CA GLN A 181 15.32 12.45 38.79
C GLN A 181 16.21 12.30 37.55
N ARG A 182 17.31 11.54 37.64
CA ARG A 182 18.17 11.26 36.47
C ARG A 182 17.41 10.57 35.34
N HIS A 183 16.51 9.64 35.65
CA HIS A 183 15.67 8.99 34.65
C HIS A 183 14.79 10.01 33.90
N GLU A 184 14.08 10.88 34.63
CA GLU A 184 13.23 11.92 34.03
C GLU A 184 14.02 12.97 33.25
N GLU A 185 15.20 13.35 33.74
CA GLU A 185 16.13 14.22 33.01
C GLU A 185 16.56 13.58 31.69
N GLY A 186 16.77 12.25 31.67
CA GLY A 186 17.09 11.49 30.46
C GLY A 186 16.01 11.62 29.39
N HIS A 187 14.72 11.64 29.75
CA HIS A 187 13.62 11.87 28.81
C HIS A 187 13.61 13.31 28.25
N ALA A 188 13.87 14.30 29.11
CA ALA A 188 13.93 15.71 28.71
C ALA A 188 15.11 15.97 27.76
N LEU A 189 16.31 15.50 28.09
CA LEU A 189 17.53 15.65 27.30
C LEU A 189 17.40 15.03 25.91
N GLN A 190 16.83 13.82 25.84
CA GLN A 190 16.64 13.10 24.57
C GLN A 190 15.39 13.53 23.81
N LYS A 191 14.60 14.47 24.36
CA LYS A 191 13.39 15.02 23.75
C LYS A 191 12.35 13.96 23.39
N HIS A 192 12.15 12.95 24.25
CA HIS A 192 11.20 11.86 24.01
C HIS A 192 9.75 12.33 23.80
N SER A 193 9.39 13.50 24.35
CA SER A 193 8.07 14.10 24.12
C SER A 193 7.82 14.48 22.65
N VAL A 194 8.85 14.85 21.89
CA VAL A 194 8.71 15.17 20.45
C VAL A 194 8.29 13.93 19.68
N ASP A 195 8.96 12.81 19.94
CA ASP A 195 8.65 11.51 19.35
C ASP A 195 7.23 11.04 19.69
N ASN A 196 6.79 11.27 20.94
CA ASN A 196 5.43 10.93 21.38
C ASN A 196 4.37 11.78 20.66
N VAL A 197 4.61 13.09 20.50
CA VAL A 197 3.73 13.97 19.72
C VAL A 197 3.71 13.57 18.25
N PHE A 198 4.86 13.24 17.66
CA PHE A 198 4.95 12.72 16.30
C PHE A 198 4.07 11.48 16.10
N PHE A 199 4.19 10.48 16.99
CA PHE A 199 3.35 9.28 16.89
C PHE A 199 1.88 9.53 17.22
N GLU A 200 1.53 10.57 17.98
CA GLU A 200 0.13 10.98 18.16
C GLU A 200 -0.46 11.52 16.85
N VAL A 201 0.30 12.33 16.11
CA VAL A 201 -0.09 12.82 14.77
C VAL A 201 -0.21 11.66 13.78
N VAL A 202 0.78 10.77 13.71
CA VAL A 202 0.73 9.60 12.83
C VAL A 202 -0.44 8.67 13.22
N SER A 203 -0.70 8.48 14.51
CA SER A 203 -1.85 7.70 14.98
C SER A 203 -3.19 8.37 14.70
N ALA A 204 -3.24 9.70 14.57
CA ALA A 204 -4.44 10.40 14.13
C ALA A 204 -4.70 10.14 12.64
N ILE A 205 -3.68 10.28 11.78
CA ILE A 205 -3.78 10.00 10.33
C ILE A 205 -4.20 8.55 10.10
N PHE A 206 -3.56 7.60 10.79
CA PHE A 206 -3.81 6.17 10.66
C PHE A 206 -4.66 5.62 11.82
N TRP A 207 -5.69 6.36 12.25
CA TRP A 207 -6.46 6.01 13.45
C TRP A 207 -7.08 4.61 13.42
N PHE A 208 -7.43 4.12 12.23
CA PHE A 208 -7.98 2.79 11.99
C PHE A 208 -6.90 1.68 12.01
N ASN A 209 -5.62 2.03 11.89
CA ASN A 209 -4.53 1.06 11.81
C ASN A 209 -3.93 0.76 13.21
N PRO A 210 -4.19 -0.43 13.79
CA PRO A 210 -3.68 -0.78 15.11
C PRO A 210 -2.16 -0.96 15.16
N LEU A 211 -1.49 -1.18 14.02
CA LEU A 211 -0.04 -1.41 13.95
C LEU A 211 0.75 -0.14 14.25
N VAL A 212 0.23 1.04 13.89
CA VAL A 212 0.84 2.33 14.25
C VAL A 212 0.87 2.50 15.77
N ARG A 213 -0.20 2.09 16.46
CA ARG A 213 -0.24 2.10 17.93
C ARG A 213 0.72 1.07 18.55
N LYS A 214 1.03 -0.03 17.86
CA LYS A 214 2.06 -0.98 18.29
C LYS A 214 3.46 -0.41 18.08
N LEU A 215 3.73 0.26 16.96
CA LEU A 215 4.99 0.99 16.71
C LEU A 215 5.22 2.08 17.77
N SER A 216 4.20 2.89 18.08
CA SER A 216 4.26 3.89 19.15
C SER A 216 4.59 3.27 20.52
N ARG A 217 4.03 2.08 20.83
CA ARG A 217 4.37 1.34 22.05
C ARG A 217 5.81 0.85 22.06
N HIS A 218 6.31 0.35 20.93
CA HIS A 218 7.72 -0.06 20.82
C HIS A 218 8.69 1.12 20.94
N LEU A 219 8.31 2.31 20.47
CA LEU A 219 9.12 3.50 20.66
C LEU A 219 9.18 3.92 22.13
N ARG A 220 8.06 3.85 22.84
CA ARG A 220 8.01 4.09 24.28
C ARG A 220 8.87 3.08 25.05
N ASP A 221 8.82 1.78 24.70
CA ASP A 221 9.75 0.79 25.27
C ASP A 221 11.22 1.23 25.09
N VAL A 222 11.59 1.71 23.88
CA VAL A 222 12.95 2.19 23.59
C VAL A 222 13.30 3.45 24.39
N HIS A 223 12.35 4.38 24.59
CA HIS A 223 12.55 5.56 25.42
C HIS A 223 12.84 5.19 26.88
N GLU A 224 12.09 4.24 27.44
CA GLU A 224 12.35 3.72 28.79
C GLU A 224 13.75 3.11 28.88
N PHE A 225 14.17 2.29 27.91
CA PHE A 225 15.50 1.67 27.92
C PHE A 225 16.63 2.70 27.83
N LEU A 226 16.42 3.79 27.06
CA LEU A 226 17.36 4.90 26.95
C LEU A 226 17.44 5.70 28.26
N ALA A 227 16.32 5.94 28.92
CA ALA A 227 16.26 6.64 30.19
C ALA A 227 16.84 5.79 31.33
N ASP A 228 16.55 4.49 31.37
CA ASP A 228 17.12 3.53 32.33
C ASP A 228 18.66 3.46 32.23
N ARG A 229 19.18 3.45 31.00
CA ARG A 229 20.63 3.48 30.75
C ARG A 229 21.27 4.80 31.17
N TRP A 230 20.54 5.91 31.04
CA TRP A 230 21.00 7.22 31.49
C TRP A 230 21.01 7.31 33.03
N ALA A 231 19.98 6.76 33.69
CA ALA A 231 19.85 6.74 35.13
C ALA A 231 20.93 5.90 35.82
N THR A 232 21.30 4.76 35.23
CA THR A 232 22.31 3.85 35.79
C THR A 232 23.76 4.31 35.59
N GLY A 233 24.05 5.13 34.56
CA GLY A 233 25.39 5.70 34.34
C GLY A 233 26.54 4.66 34.29
N PRO A 234 27.81 5.09 34.28
CA PRO A 234 28.97 4.19 34.34
C PRO A 234 29.29 3.69 35.76
N HIS A 235 28.77 4.34 36.80
CA HIS A 235 29.21 4.20 38.19
C HIS A 235 28.11 3.85 39.20
N ALA A 236 26.83 3.74 38.80
CA ALA A 236 25.78 3.34 39.74
C ALA A 236 25.63 1.82 39.81
N GLN A 237 25.28 1.31 40.98
CA GLN A 237 24.95 -0.10 41.16
C GLN A 237 23.61 -0.39 40.49
N THR A 238 23.64 -1.17 39.40
CA THR A 238 22.45 -1.56 38.63
C THR A 238 21.39 -2.28 39.50
N ALA A 239 21.82 -2.96 40.57
CA ALA A 239 20.95 -3.69 41.49
C ALA A 239 20.01 -2.76 42.28
N ASP A 240 20.54 -1.70 42.91
CA ASP A 240 19.75 -0.75 43.70
C ASP A 240 18.68 -0.06 42.84
N TYR A 241 19.03 0.23 41.59
CA TYR A 241 18.08 0.81 40.64
C TYR A 241 16.97 -0.19 40.24
N GLN A 242 17.30 -1.46 40.05
CA GLN A 242 16.29 -2.49 39.76
C GLN A 242 15.32 -2.68 40.92
N GLU A 243 15.82 -2.71 42.16
CA GLU A 243 14.99 -2.78 43.35
C GLU A 243 14.06 -1.57 43.45
N LEU A 244 14.58 -0.37 43.18
CA LEU A 244 13.77 0.85 43.10
C LEU A 244 12.67 0.74 42.04
N LEU A 245 12.97 0.23 40.84
CA LEU A 245 11.96 0.01 39.80
C LEU A 245 10.87 -0.96 40.25
N VAL A 246 11.23 -2.07 40.90
CA VAL A 246 10.27 -3.03 41.47
C VAL A 246 9.41 -2.38 42.55
N ALA A 247 10.02 -1.59 43.44
CA ALA A 247 9.33 -0.89 44.52
C ALA A 247 8.37 0.19 44.00
N LEU A 248 8.70 0.87 42.91
CA LEU A 248 7.82 1.84 42.24
C LEU A 248 6.66 1.16 41.52
N ALA A 249 6.92 0.04 40.83
CA ALA A 249 5.90 -0.73 40.13
C ALA A 249 4.86 -1.34 41.09
N SER A 250 5.30 -1.86 42.24
CA SER A 250 4.42 -2.51 43.24
C SER A 250 3.48 -1.54 43.98
N LYS A 251 3.78 -0.24 43.98
CA LYS A 251 2.96 0.81 44.63
C LYS A 251 1.83 1.37 43.75
N THR A 252 1.68 0.89 42.51
CA THR A 252 0.62 1.37 41.61
C THR A 252 -0.72 0.70 41.97
N PRO A 253 -1.79 1.44 42.30
CA PRO A 253 -3.05 0.85 42.77
C PRO A 253 -3.72 -0.02 41.69
N CYS A 254 -4.01 -1.28 42.05
CA CYS A 254 -4.75 -2.22 41.23
C CYS A 254 -6.24 -1.84 41.21
N ASN A 255 -6.71 -1.12 40.18
CA ASN A 255 -8.14 -0.90 40.04
C ASN A 255 -8.87 -2.19 39.58
N ARG A 256 -9.93 -2.52 40.32
CA ARG A 256 -10.73 -3.75 40.26
C ARG A 256 -11.42 -3.90 38.90
N VAL A 257 -11.25 -5.09 38.29
CA VAL A 257 -11.85 -5.70 37.06
C VAL A 257 -10.82 -6.05 35.97
N SER A 258 -9.63 -5.44 35.92
CA SER A 258 -8.60 -5.71 34.89
C SER A 258 -7.42 -6.53 35.42
N HIS A 259 -6.87 -7.44 34.61
CA HIS A 259 -5.59 -8.17 34.85
C HIS A 259 -4.48 -7.25 35.40
N PRO A 260 -4.13 -7.31 36.69
CA PRO A 260 -3.07 -6.49 37.25
C PRO A 260 -1.98 -7.41 37.80
N PHE A 261 -0.89 -7.63 37.06
CA PHE A 261 0.43 -8.01 37.63
C PHE A 261 1.59 -8.08 36.63
N SER A 262 1.39 -7.70 35.36
CA SER A 262 2.44 -7.78 34.34
C SER A 262 2.16 -6.82 33.20
N ASP A 263 2.42 -5.54 33.42
CA ASP A 263 2.67 -4.70 32.25
C ASP A 263 3.97 -5.22 31.63
N SER A 264 3.85 -5.80 30.43
CA SER A 264 5.01 -6.37 29.73
C SER A 264 6.13 -5.35 29.53
N GLN A 265 5.85 -4.05 29.64
CA GLN A 265 6.81 -2.97 29.61
C GLN A 265 7.76 -3.00 30.82
N PHE A 266 7.24 -3.16 32.05
CA PHE A 266 8.07 -3.24 33.26
C PHE A 266 9.06 -4.41 33.18
N PHE A 267 8.56 -5.62 32.90
CA PHE A 267 9.42 -6.79 32.77
C PHE A 267 10.45 -6.62 31.65
N ARG A 268 10.09 -5.98 30.53
CA ARG A 268 11.05 -5.68 29.45
C ARG A 268 12.15 -4.72 29.89
N ARG A 269 11.86 -3.72 30.71
CA ARG A 269 12.88 -2.80 31.26
C ARG A 269 13.91 -3.55 32.07
N ILE A 270 13.48 -4.40 33.01
CA ILE A 270 14.39 -5.22 33.82
C ILE A 270 15.20 -6.20 32.96
N VAL A 271 14.56 -6.88 32.01
CA VAL A 271 15.25 -7.82 31.10
C VAL A 271 16.29 -7.09 30.23
N MET A 272 15.95 -5.92 29.69
CA MET A 272 16.87 -5.14 28.84
C MET A 272 18.00 -4.49 29.63
N LEU A 273 17.78 -4.13 30.90
CA LEU A 273 18.82 -3.60 31.78
C LEU A 273 19.94 -4.61 32.03
N ASN A 274 19.58 -5.89 32.18
CA ASN A 274 20.54 -6.99 32.40
C ASN A 274 21.10 -7.59 31.11
N LYS A 275 20.65 -7.13 29.94
CA LYS A 275 21.03 -7.76 28.68
C LYS A 275 22.46 -7.39 28.30
N PRO A 276 23.32 -8.37 27.95
CA PRO A 276 24.67 -8.07 27.47
C PRO A 276 24.61 -7.23 26.19
N LYS A 277 25.62 -6.38 26.00
CA LYS A 277 25.71 -5.52 24.81
C LYS A 277 25.70 -6.37 23.55
N THR A 278 24.82 -6.02 22.62
CA THR A 278 24.71 -6.65 21.30
C THR A 278 26.01 -6.42 20.51
N LYS A 279 26.51 -7.46 19.83
CA LYS A 279 27.74 -7.38 19.02
C LYS A 279 27.57 -6.36 17.88
N PRO A 280 28.60 -5.55 17.55
CA PRO A 280 28.49 -4.55 16.48
C PRO A 280 28.17 -5.16 15.10
N MET A 281 28.59 -6.41 14.86
CA MET A 281 28.29 -7.15 13.62
C MET A 281 26.79 -7.31 13.36
N GLU A 282 25.97 -7.33 14.41
CA GLU A 282 24.50 -7.41 14.28
C GLU A 282 23.94 -6.22 13.49
N ARG A 283 24.63 -5.07 13.47
CA ARG A 283 24.24 -3.91 12.65
C ARG A 283 24.15 -4.24 11.16
N LEU A 284 24.80 -5.30 10.68
CA LEU A 284 24.66 -5.76 9.29
C LEU A 284 23.22 -6.16 8.96
N LYS A 285 22.41 -6.59 9.94
CA LYS A 285 20.98 -6.86 9.72
C LYS A 285 20.19 -5.60 9.39
N LEU A 286 20.76 -4.40 9.51
CA LEU A 286 20.14 -3.17 8.99
C LEU A 286 19.91 -3.29 7.47
N PHE A 287 20.74 -4.04 6.75
CA PHE A 287 20.50 -4.36 5.34
C PHE A 287 19.21 -5.15 5.09
N LEU A 288 18.63 -5.81 6.11
CA LEU A 288 17.30 -6.45 5.99
C LEU A 288 16.15 -5.44 5.86
N LEU A 289 16.38 -4.15 6.12
CA LEU A 289 15.39 -3.11 5.80
C LEU A 289 15.32 -2.84 4.29
N ALA A 290 16.38 -3.12 3.53
CA ALA A 290 16.38 -2.93 2.08
C ALA A 290 15.30 -3.77 1.36
N PRO A 291 15.19 -5.11 1.58
CA PRO A 291 14.11 -5.89 0.98
C PRO A 291 12.73 -5.50 1.50
N ALA A 292 12.62 -5.03 2.75
CA ALA A 292 11.37 -4.50 3.29
C ALA A 292 10.93 -3.21 2.57
N CYS A 293 11.87 -2.30 2.29
CA CYS A 293 11.63 -1.11 1.48
C CYS A 293 11.30 -1.48 0.03
N ALA A 294 11.99 -2.46 -0.57
CA ALA A 294 11.68 -2.94 -1.91
C ALA A 294 10.28 -3.56 -2.01
N ALA A 295 9.87 -4.36 -1.00
CA ALA A 295 8.51 -4.90 -0.93
C ALA A 295 7.46 -3.79 -0.78
N ALA A 296 7.72 -2.76 0.03
CA ALA A 296 6.84 -1.60 0.15
C ALA A 296 6.73 -0.79 -1.16
N LEU A 297 7.85 -0.63 -1.88
CA LEU A 297 7.86 0.00 -3.21
C LEU A 297 7.09 -0.84 -4.24
N PHE A 298 7.25 -2.16 -4.22
CA PHE A 298 6.51 -3.07 -5.08
C PHE A 298 5.00 -2.99 -4.84
N VAL A 299 4.57 -3.01 -3.58
CA VAL A 299 3.18 -2.77 -3.19
C VAL A 299 2.67 -1.45 -3.76
N SER A 300 3.47 -0.38 -3.63
CA SER A 300 3.07 0.93 -4.14
C SER A 300 2.93 0.94 -5.66
N ALA A 301 3.81 0.23 -6.38
CA ALA A 301 3.71 0.08 -7.84
C ALA A 301 2.52 -0.78 -8.28
N CYS A 302 2.08 -1.74 -7.47
CA CYS A 302 0.90 -2.55 -7.73
C CYS A 302 -0.42 -1.83 -7.44
N VAL A 303 -0.41 -0.75 -6.64
CA VAL A 303 -1.60 -0.01 -6.17
C VAL A 303 -1.92 1.20 -7.06
N ASP A 304 -1.32 1.30 -8.24
CA ASP A 304 -1.68 2.33 -9.23
C ASP A 304 -3.07 2.05 -9.85
N THR A 305 -4.10 2.56 -9.16
CA THR A 305 -5.35 2.99 -9.77
C THR A 305 -5.13 4.39 -10.34
N ASP A 306 -5.39 4.56 -11.62
CA ASP A 306 -5.24 5.79 -12.43
C ASP A 306 -3.84 6.02 -13.02
N LYS A 307 -3.59 5.34 -14.15
CA LYS A 307 -2.99 6.07 -15.27
C LYS A 307 -3.94 7.22 -15.63
N LYS A 308 -3.77 8.38 -14.99
CA LYS A 308 -3.97 9.62 -15.72
C LYS A 308 -3.02 9.52 -16.91
N ALA A 309 -3.59 9.49 -18.12
CA ALA A 309 -2.85 9.72 -19.34
C ALA A 309 -1.87 10.87 -19.07
N PRO A 310 -0.58 10.73 -19.45
CA PRO A 310 0.44 11.72 -19.14
C PRO A 310 -0.12 13.10 -19.45
N ALA A 311 0.02 14.00 -18.49
CA ALA A 311 -0.36 15.40 -18.66
C ALA A 311 0.21 15.85 -20.01
N ASN A 312 -0.71 16.27 -20.88
CA ASN A 312 -0.44 16.82 -22.18
C ASN A 312 0.83 17.68 -22.10
N PRO A 313 1.93 17.34 -22.81
CA PRO A 313 3.04 18.25 -22.95
C PRO A 313 2.45 19.56 -23.47
N GLN A 314 2.86 20.65 -22.82
CA GLN A 314 2.36 22.00 -23.02
C GLN A 314 1.93 22.27 -24.46
N SER A 315 0.70 22.75 -24.60
CA SER A 315 0.20 23.37 -25.81
C SER A 315 1.14 24.49 -26.25
N ILE A 316 1.85 24.27 -27.36
CA ILE A 316 2.39 25.32 -28.22
C ILE A 316 1.91 25.00 -29.64
N GLY A 317 0.68 25.47 -29.94
CA GLY A 317 -0.06 25.64 -31.23
C GLY A 317 0.26 24.83 -32.52
N PRO A 318 -0.48 25.03 -33.63
CA PRO A 318 -1.84 25.54 -33.81
C PRO A 318 -2.87 24.39 -34.00
N ALA A 319 -4.14 24.75 -34.18
CA ALA A 319 -5.32 23.89 -34.21
C ALA A 319 -5.44 22.92 -35.42
N SER A 320 -4.43 22.10 -35.65
CA SER A 320 -4.52 20.89 -36.48
C SER A 320 -3.55 19.86 -35.91
N GLY A 321 -4.08 18.79 -35.30
CA GLY A 321 -3.25 17.71 -34.74
C GLY A 321 -2.25 17.16 -35.77
N PRO A 322 -1.07 16.69 -35.33
CA PRO A 322 -0.01 16.22 -36.20
C PRO A 322 -0.48 15.07 -37.10
N VAL A 323 0.03 15.04 -38.33
CA VAL A 323 -0.27 14.01 -39.33
C VAL A 323 0.70 12.83 -39.16
N ILE A 324 0.22 11.61 -39.36
CA ILE A 324 1.04 10.41 -39.36
C ILE A 324 1.89 10.40 -40.64
N SER A 325 3.21 10.39 -40.50
CA SER A 325 4.15 10.32 -41.62
C SER A 325 4.54 8.89 -41.96
N LYS A 326 4.71 8.03 -40.95
CA LYS A 326 5.13 6.64 -41.11
C LYS A 326 4.62 5.78 -39.95
N ILE A 327 4.27 4.53 -40.26
CA ILE A 327 3.99 3.47 -39.29
C ILE A 327 4.96 2.33 -39.62
N SER A 328 5.70 1.86 -38.63
CA SER A 328 6.62 0.72 -38.76
C SER A 328 6.38 -0.30 -37.68
N TRP A 329 6.60 -1.58 -38.01
CA TRP A 329 6.48 -2.69 -37.08
C TRP A 329 7.85 -3.27 -36.77
N THR A 330 8.03 -3.77 -35.55
CA THR A 330 9.22 -4.55 -35.19
C THR A 330 8.82 -5.74 -34.33
N GLY A 331 9.54 -6.85 -34.42
CA GLY A 331 9.36 -8.01 -33.54
C GLY A 331 8.27 -9.00 -33.98
N ASN A 332 7.42 -8.65 -34.95
CA ASN A 332 6.48 -9.56 -35.59
C ASN A 332 7.22 -10.58 -36.48
N LYS A 333 6.91 -11.88 -36.29
CA LYS A 333 7.45 -12.99 -37.08
C LYS A 333 6.32 -13.83 -37.69
N VAL A 334 5.15 -13.85 -37.06
CA VAL A 334 3.99 -14.65 -37.49
C VAL A 334 3.20 -13.93 -38.57
N HIS A 335 3.05 -12.61 -38.45
CA HIS A 335 2.31 -11.76 -39.40
C HIS A 335 3.21 -10.71 -40.03
N SER A 336 2.97 -10.42 -41.30
CA SER A 336 3.71 -9.41 -42.05
C SER A 336 3.31 -7.98 -41.67
N ASP A 337 4.21 -7.02 -41.88
CA ASP A 337 3.95 -5.60 -41.66
C ASP A 337 2.72 -5.13 -42.47
N GLU A 338 2.55 -5.65 -43.68
CA GLU A 338 1.40 -5.37 -44.55
C GLU A 338 0.08 -5.86 -43.95
N GLU A 339 0.06 -7.08 -43.41
CA GLU A 339 -1.13 -7.67 -42.76
C GLU A 339 -1.51 -6.89 -41.50
N LEU A 340 -0.54 -6.56 -40.65
CA LEU A 340 -0.78 -5.79 -39.42
C LEU A 340 -1.22 -4.36 -39.74
N SER A 341 -0.58 -3.73 -40.73
CA SER A 341 -0.94 -2.40 -41.19
C SER A 341 -2.34 -2.37 -41.81
N ALA A 342 -2.79 -3.44 -42.47
CA ALA A 342 -4.12 -3.52 -43.07
C ALA A 342 -5.24 -3.40 -42.03
N LEU A 343 -5.03 -3.94 -40.82
CA LEU A 343 -5.98 -3.90 -39.70
C LEU A 343 -6.09 -2.53 -39.03
N LEU A 344 -5.07 -1.68 -39.18
CA LEU A 344 -5.10 -0.32 -38.61
C LEU A 344 -6.13 0.56 -39.32
N THR A 345 -6.91 1.30 -38.52
CA THR A 345 -7.90 2.26 -39.03
C THR A 345 -7.27 3.55 -39.54
N LEU A 346 -6.11 3.93 -38.99
CA LEU A 346 -5.34 5.11 -39.41
C LEU A 346 -4.15 4.69 -40.29
N LYS A 347 -3.92 5.44 -41.36
CA LYS A 347 -2.84 5.24 -42.33
C LYS A 347 -1.87 6.43 -42.35
N PRO A 348 -0.66 6.27 -42.89
CA PRO A 348 0.21 7.41 -43.18
C PRO A 348 -0.53 8.44 -44.06
N GLY A 349 -0.54 9.70 -43.64
CA GLY A 349 -1.31 10.79 -44.24
C GLY A 349 -2.52 11.22 -43.40
N ASP A 350 -2.99 10.38 -42.47
CA ASP A 350 -4.13 10.71 -41.62
C ASP A 350 -3.73 11.57 -40.42
N LYS A 351 -4.70 12.29 -39.86
CA LYS A 351 -4.52 13.00 -38.59
C LYS A 351 -4.32 11.98 -37.47
N TYR A 352 -3.29 12.17 -36.66
CA TYR A 352 -3.02 11.30 -35.54
C TYR A 352 -4.08 11.48 -34.44
N ASP A 353 -4.83 10.42 -34.18
CA ASP A 353 -5.65 10.27 -32.98
C ASP A 353 -5.19 9.01 -32.26
N ARG A 354 -4.54 9.21 -31.10
CA ARG A 354 -4.03 8.14 -30.26
C ARG A 354 -5.11 7.15 -29.86
N ARG A 355 -6.33 7.61 -29.54
CA ARG A 355 -7.42 6.73 -29.11
C ARG A 355 -7.92 5.86 -30.26
N ALA A 356 -8.07 6.44 -31.44
CA ALA A 356 -8.47 5.69 -32.63
C ALA A 356 -7.39 4.66 -33.03
N PHE A 357 -6.12 5.05 -32.96
CA PHE A 357 -4.99 4.14 -33.20
C PHE A 357 -4.97 2.96 -32.22
N GLU A 358 -4.97 3.25 -30.90
CA GLU A 358 -5.01 2.23 -29.85
C GLU A 358 -6.28 1.36 -29.95
N SER A 359 -7.42 1.93 -30.36
CA SER A 359 -8.65 1.16 -30.56
C SER A 359 -8.52 0.10 -31.65
N SER A 360 -7.81 0.42 -32.75
CA SER A 360 -7.55 -0.52 -33.84
C SER A 360 -6.58 -1.64 -33.47
N LEU A 361 -5.68 -1.36 -32.52
CA LEU A 361 -4.76 -2.36 -31.98
C LEU A 361 -5.44 -3.30 -30.99
N TYR A 362 -6.23 -2.75 -30.05
CA TYR A 362 -6.64 -3.47 -28.84
C TYR A 362 -8.15 -3.74 -28.71
N ARG A 363 -9.02 -2.93 -29.32
CA ARG A 363 -10.41 -2.80 -28.89
C ARG A 363 -11.43 -3.23 -29.94
N GLU A 364 -11.52 -2.55 -31.08
CA GLU A 364 -12.62 -2.76 -32.03
C GLU A 364 -12.24 -2.57 -33.50
N PRO A 365 -12.84 -3.37 -34.43
CA PRO A 365 -13.75 -4.49 -34.16
C PRO A 365 -13.03 -5.67 -33.50
N LEU A 366 -13.71 -6.40 -32.61
CA LEU A 366 -13.14 -7.54 -31.89
C LEU A 366 -12.53 -8.57 -32.85
N GLU A 367 -13.14 -8.77 -34.02
CA GLU A 367 -12.69 -9.73 -35.05
C GLU A 367 -11.58 -9.18 -35.97
N LYS A 368 -11.23 -7.89 -35.84
CA LYS A 368 -10.32 -7.19 -36.77
C LYS A 368 -9.22 -6.39 -36.07
N SER A 369 -9.06 -6.56 -34.75
CA SER A 369 -7.96 -5.95 -34.02
C SER A 369 -6.69 -6.78 -34.14
N VAL A 370 -5.54 -6.12 -34.09
CA VAL A 370 -4.23 -6.81 -34.10
C VAL A 370 -4.11 -7.74 -32.89
N THR A 371 -4.55 -7.33 -31.71
CA THR A 371 -4.54 -8.20 -30.53
C THR A 371 -5.37 -9.46 -30.71
N SER A 372 -6.57 -9.36 -31.30
CA SER A 372 -7.41 -10.54 -31.53
C SER A 372 -6.79 -11.47 -32.57
N LEU A 373 -6.17 -10.95 -33.63
CA LEU A 373 -5.48 -11.77 -34.64
C LEU A 373 -4.48 -12.74 -33.99
N TYR A 374 -3.71 -12.27 -33.01
CA TYR A 374 -2.76 -13.11 -32.27
C TYR A 374 -3.45 -13.95 -31.19
N MET A 375 -4.26 -13.34 -30.32
CA MET A 375 -4.84 -14.05 -29.18
C MET A 375 -5.87 -15.11 -29.57
N ASP A 376 -6.46 -15.03 -30.76
CA ASP A 376 -7.34 -16.07 -31.30
C ASP A 376 -6.58 -17.30 -31.84
N ASN A 377 -5.27 -17.15 -32.05
CA ASN A 377 -4.36 -18.16 -32.55
C ASN A 377 -3.37 -18.68 -31.48
N GLY A 378 -3.73 -18.59 -30.19
CA GLY A 378 -2.97 -19.19 -29.10
C GLY A 378 -1.95 -18.30 -28.42
N TYR A 379 -1.71 -17.08 -28.90
CA TYR A 379 -0.71 -16.17 -28.33
C TYR A 379 -1.27 -15.42 -27.12
N LEU A 380 -1.47 -16.13 -26.01
CA LEU A 380 -2.05 -15.59 -24.77
C LEU A 380 -1.24 -14.40 -24.21
N PHE A 381 0.08 -14.42 -24.34
CA PHE A 381 0.97 -13.40 -23.80
C PHE A 381 1.34 -12.32 -24.81
N PHE A 382 0.62 -12.26 -25.93
CA PHE A 382 0.82 -11.25 -26.95
C PHE A 382 0.69 -9.84 -26.36
N HIS A 383 1.66 -8.99 -26.65
CA HIS A 383 1.55 -7.57 -26.34
C HIS A 383 2.24 -6.70 -27.39
N THR A 384 1.84 -5.43 -27.43
CA THR A 384 2.47 -4.42 -28.26
C THR A 384 2.88 -3.21 -27.43
N ASP A 385 3.97 -2.57 -27.82
CA ASP A 385 4.43 -1.29 -27.27
C ASP A 385 4.54 -0.26 -28.40
N ILE A 386 4.05 0.95 -28.17
CA ILE A 386 3.94 2.00 -29.20
C ILE A 386 4.92 3.10 -28.87
N GLN A 387 5.89 3.31 -29.76
CA GLN A 387 6.87 4.39 -29.67
C GLN A 387 6.48 5.51 -30.64
N GLU A 388 6.28 6.71 -30.12
CA GLU A 388 5.92 7.90 -30.89
C GLU A 388 7.15 8.80 -31.05
N LYS A 389 7.45 9.21 -32.28
CA LYS A 389 8.54 10.15 -32.57
C LYS A 389 8.03 11.30 -33.42
N VAL A 390 8.34 12.53 -33.03
CA VAL A 390 8.01 13.73 -33.82
C VAL A 390 9.18 14.07 -34.73
N VAL A 391 8.95 14.09 -36.04
CA VAL A 391 9.93 14.47 -37.07
C VAL A 391 9.29 15.51 -37.98
N ASP A 392 9.88 16.70 -38.07
CA ASP A 392 9.40 17.82 -38.89
C ASP A 392 7.92 18.19 -38.68
N GLY A 393 7.44 18.12 -37.44
CA GLY A 393 6.05 18.42 -37.09
C GLY A 393 5.03 17.33 -37.47
N LYS A 394 5.49 16.19 -37.99
CA LYS A 394 4.70 14.97 -38.22
C LYS A 394 5.05 13.90 -37.21
N ILE A 395 4.18 12.91 -37.05
CA ILE A 395 4.39 11.77 -36.15
C ILE A 395 4.84 10.54 -36.93
N GLU A 396 5.87 9.87 -36.44
CA GLU A 396 6.26 8.52 -36.82
C GLU A 396 5.90 7.57 -35.67
N LEU A 397 5.22 6.47 -35.99
CA LEU A 397 4.79 5.45 -35.04
C LEU A 397 5.61 4.18 -35.28
N THR A 398 6.22 3.65 -34.23
CA THR A 398 6.84 2.32 -34.24
C THR A 398 6.10 1.40 -33.27
N VAL A 399 5.51 0.33 -33.78
CA VAL A 399 4.81 -0.67 -32.98
C VAL A 399 5.72 -1.87 -32.77
N ASN A 400 6.20 -2.04 -31.55
CA ASN A 400 7.01 -3.18 -31.15
C ASN A 400 6.07 -4.31 -30.73
N VAL A 401 6.19 -5.45 -31.40
CA VAL A 401 5.35 -6.62 -31.22
C VAL A 401 6.13 -7.70 -30.47
N SER A 402 5.48 -8.27 -29.46
CA SER A 402 5.97 -9.42 -28.71
C SER A 402 4.93 -10.53 -28.82
N GLU A 403 5.27 -11.58 -29.57
CA GLU A 403 4.34 -12.67 -29.90
C GLU A 403 4.29 -13.75 -28.82
N ASP A 404 5.45 -14.06 -28.21
CA ASP A 404 5.65 -15.21 -27.30
C ASP A 404 5.22 -16.56 -27.94
N GLU A 405 5.19 -17.64 -27.15
CA GLU A 405 4.80 -18.98 -27.60
C GLU A 405 3.28 -19.20 -27.51
N GLN A 406 2.77 -20.05 -28.42
CA GLN A 406 1.38 -20.49 -28.40
C GLN A 406 1.05 -21.30 -27.14
N VAL A 407 -0.13 -21.06 -26.60
CA VAL A 407 -0.65 -21.67 -25.37
C VAL A 407 -1.87 -22.53 -25.67
N TRP A 408 -1.92 -23.72 -25.05
CA TRP A 408 -3.01 -24.67 -25.16
C TRP A 408 -3.90 -24.65 -23.92
N VAL A 409 -5.21 -24.74 -24.11
CA VAL A 409 -6.16 -24.84 -23.01
C VAL A 409 -6.04 -26.23 -22.39
N ASN A 410 -5.64 -26.31 -21.13
CA ASN A 410 -5.51 -27.58 -20.43
C ASN A 410 -6.81 -27.97 -19.72
N LYS A 411 -7.40 -27.06 -18.96
CA LYS A 411 -8.64 -27.33 -18.22
C LYS A 411 -9.61 -26.17 -18.29
N VAL A 412 -10.90 -26.46 -18.41
CA VAL A 412 -11.96 -25.44 -18.33
C VAL A 412 -12.84 -25.72 -17.11
N THR A 413 -12.95 -24.73 -16.23
CA THR A 413 -13.68 -24.84 -14.97
C THR A 413 -14.77 -23.78 -14.87
N LEU A 414 -15.91 -24.16 -14.30
CA LEU A 414 -17.05 -23.28 -14.03
C LEU A 414 -17.28 -23.22 -12.53
N LYS A 415 -17.35 -22.02 -11.96
CA LYS A 415 -17.62 -21.78 -10.53
C LYS A 415 -18.75 -20.79 -10.35
N ALA A 416 -19.75 -21.15 -9.56
CA ALA A 416 -20.72 -20.20 -9.05
C ALA A 416 -20.15 -19.49 -7.83
N LYS A 417 -20.30 -18.15 -7.74
CA LYS A 417 -19.78 -17.34 -6.62
C LYS A 417 -20.30 -17.79 -5.25
N ASN A 418 -21.52 -18.33 -5.21
CA ASN A 418 -22.16 -18.85 -4.00
C ASN A 418 -22.07 -20.39 -3.87
N GLY A 419 -21.26 -21.06 -4.71
CA GLY A 419 -21.10 -22.52 -4.69
C GLY A 419 -22.26 -23.33 -5.25
N GLU A 420 -23.24 -22.68 -5.89
CA GLU A 420 -24.44 -23.32 -6.43
C GLU A 420 -24.15 -24.15 -7.70
N LYS A 421 -24.05 -25.48 -7.56
CA LYS A 421 -23.77 -26.40 -8.68
C LYS A 421 -24.84 -26.39 -9.79
N SER A 422 -26.11 -26.18 -9.42
CA SER A 422 -27.21 -26.10 -10.39
C SER A 422 -27.01 -24.98 -11.42
N LEU A 423 -26.45 -23.84 -11.00
CA LEU A 423 -26.14 -22.74 -11.90
C LEU A 423 -25.04 -23.12 -12.89
N THR A 424 -23.95 -23.74 -12.42
CA THR A 424 -22.83 -24.15 -13.28
C THR A 424 -23.24 -25.18 -14.33
N ASP A 425 -24.16 -26.09 -14.01
CA ASP A 425 -24.67 -27.07 -14.98
C ASP A 425 -25.53 -26.41 -16.06
N GLN A 426 -26.34 -25.40 -15.70
CA GLN A 426 -27.17 -24.66 -16.64
C GLN A 426 -26.36 -23.76 -17.59
N VAL A 427 -25.24 -23.20 -17.13
CA VAL A 427 -24.42 -22.31 -17.97
C VAL A 427 -23.35 -23.02 -18.79
N LYS A 428 -23.04 -24.28 -18.47
CA LYS A 428 -22.03 -25.09 -19.16
C LYS A 428 -22.20 -25.13 -20.69
N PRO A 429 -23.42 -25.21 -21.27
CA PRO A 429 -23.60 -25.21 -22.73
C PRO A 429 -23.18 -23.91 -23.43
N PHE A 430 -23.05 -22.79 -22.71
CA PHE A 430 -22.62 -21.52 -23.28
C PHE A 430 -21.10 -21.38 -23.36
N VAL A 431 -20.33 -22.28 -22.72
CA VAL A 431 -18.87 -22.27 -22.78
C VAL A 431 -18.41 -22.92 -24.09
N GLU A 432 -17.86 -22.11 -24.99
CA GLU A 432 -17.38 -22.54 -26.30
C GLU A 432 -15.94 -23.03 -26.29
N VAL A 433 -15.16 -22.59 -25.29
CA VAL A 433 -13.76 -23.00 -25.16
C VAL A 433 -13.68 -24.44 -24.67
N LYS A 434 -12.89 -25.25 -25.39
CA LYS A 434 -12.69 -26.68 -25.11
C LYS A 434 -11.29 -26.94 -24.56
N GLU A 435 -11.18 -28.02 -23.79
CA GLU A 435 -9.89 -28.53 -23.35
C GLU A 435 -9.13 -29.13 -24.55
N GLY A 436 -7.83 -28.92 -24.61
CA GLY A 436 -6.94 -29.45 -25.64
C GLY A 436 -6.87 -28.64 -26.94
N GLN A 437 -7.55 -27.49 -27.06
CA GLN A 437 -7.41 -26.58 -28.21
C GLN A 437 -6.44 -25.42 -27.91
N LEU A 438 -6.02 -24.68 -28.94
CA LEU A 438 -5.28 -23.44 -28.75
C LEU A 438 -6.11 -22.40 -28.00
N PHE A 439 -5.47 -21.59 -27.17
CA PHE A 439 -6.13 -20.45 -26.55
C PHE A 439 -6.75 -19.55 -27.63
N ASN A 440 -8.00 -19.16 -27.43
CA ASN A 440 -8.71 -18.30 -28.35
C ASN A 440 -9.57 -17.31 -27.56
N ARG A 441 -9.25 -16.02 -27.71
CA ARG A 441 -9.90 -14.95 -26.95
C ARG A 441 -11.34 -14.73 -27.39
N SER A 442 -11.63 -14.79 -28.68
CA SER A 442 -12.97 -14.63 -29.23
C SER A 442 -13.95 -15.68 -28.70
N LEU A 443 -13.52 -16.94 -28.53
CA LEU A 443 -14.35 -17.98 -27.91
C LEU A 443 -14.66 -17.69 -26.43
N LEU A 444 -13.73 -17.08 -25.69
CA LEU A 444 -13.96 -16.67 -24.30
C LEU A 444 -15.01 -15.57 -24.21
N ILE A 445 -14.89 -14.56 -25.07
CA ILE A 445 -15.81 -13.42 -25.11
C ILE A 445 -17.19 -13.87 -25.59
N SER A 446 -17.26 -14.68 -26.65
CA SER A 446 -18.51 -15.29 -27.10
C SER A 446 -19.16 -16.12 -25.99
N SER A 447 -18.38 -16.89 -25.23
CA SER A 447 -18.89 -17.63 -24.07
C SER A 447 -19.49 -16.68 -23.01
N GLN A 448 -18.78 -15.59 -22.69
CA GLN A 448 -19.25 -14.55 -21.77
C GLN A 448 -20.56 -13.93 -22.24
N GLU A 449 -20.63 -13.53 -23.50
CA GLU A 449 -21.81 -12.91 -24.10
C GLU A 449 -23.01 -13.85 -24.11
N LYS A 450 -22.80 -15.12 -24.48
CA LYS A 450 -23.87 -16.13 -24.48
C LYS A 450 -24.41 -16.37 -23.08
N MET A 451 -23.54 -16.45 -22.08
CA MET A 451 -23.95 -16.54 -20.68
C MET A 451 -24.72 -15.30 -20.25
N ALA A 452 -24.22 -14.10 -20.54
CA ALA A 452 -24.90 -12.84 -20.20
C ALA A 452 -26.28 -12.72 -20.87
N LYS A 453 -26.39 -13.08 -22.16
CA LYS A 453 -27.64 -13.06 -22.94
C LYS A 453 -28.64 -14.16 -22.55
N SER A 454 -28.19 -15.20 -21.83
CA SER A 454 -29.07 -16.30 -21.39
C SER A 454 -30.10 -15.90 -20.33
N GLY A 455 -29.88 -14.78 -19.61
CA GLY A 455 -30.69 -14.37 -18.46
C GLY A 455 -30.49 -15.21 -17.19
N LEU A 456 -29.66 -16.25 -17.23
CA LEU A 456 -29.41 -17.14 -16.08
C LEU A 456 -28.41 -16.57 -15.09
N VAL A 457 -27.56 -15.65 -15.55
CA VAL A 457 -26.47 -15.03 -14.77
C VAL A 457 -26.55 -13.52 -14.88
N ASN A 458 -26.06 -12.82 -13.86
CA ASN A 458 -25.89 -11.38 -13.92
C ASN A 458 -24.81 -11.04 -14.97
N PRO A 459 -25.15 -10.31 -16.05
CA PRO A 459 -24.21 -9.96 -17.12
C PRO A 459 -22.93 -9.29 -16.64
N ASP A 460 -23.03 -8.44 -15.61
CA ASP A 460 -21.91 -7.68 -15.06
C ASP A 460 -21.00 -8.54 -14.15
N SER A 461 -21.38 -9.80 -13.90
CA SER A 461 -20.70 -10.69 -12.95
C SER A 461 -19.99 -11.88 -13.57
N VAL A 462 -20.11 -12.08 -14.89
CA VAL A 462 -19.45 -13.18 -15.60
C VAL A 462 -17.98 -12.85 -15.75
N ASN A 463 -17.13 -13.46 -14.93
CA ASN A 463 -15.69 -13.25 -14.95
C ASN A 463 -14.95 -14.46 -15.55
N ILE A 464 -13.85 -14.20 -16.26
CA ILE A 464 -13.03 -15.21 -16.94
C ILE A 464 -11.59 -15.05 -16.49
N ASN A 465 -11.05 -16.07 -15.82
CA ASN A 465 -9.70 -16.08 -15.27
C ASN A 465 -8.86 -17.15 -15.97
N PRO A 466 -7.91 -16.76 -16.84
CA PRO A 466 -6.88 -17.67 -17.33
C PRO A 466 -5.76 -17.82 -16.29
N TYR A 467 -5.40 -19.06 -15.97
CA TYR A 467 -4.30 -19.44 -15.07
C TYR A 467 -3.22 -20.18 -15.88
N PRO A 468 -2.15 -19.49 -16.30
CA PRO A 468 -1.01 -20.14 -16.94
C PRO A 468 -0.36 -21.16 -16.02
N ARG A 469 0.02 -22.31 -16.58
CA ARG A 469 0.78 -23.32 -15.84
C ARG A 469 2.28 -23.04 -15.94
N PRO A 470 3.07 -23.37 -14.90
CA PRO A 470 4.52 -23.32 -14.97
C PRO A 470 5.04 -24.16 -16.15
N VAL A 471 6.05 -23.64 -16.85
CA VAL A 471 6.73 -24.38 -17.92
C VAL A 471 7.67 -25.40 -17.30
N GLU A 472 7.49 -26.68 -17.63
CA GLU A 472 8.27 -27.78 -17.02
C GLU A 472 9.74 -27.80 -17.49
N PHE A 473 10.00 -27.49 -18.77
CA PHE A 473 11.33 -27.37 -19.36
C PHE A 473 11.29 -26.52 -20.64
N ALA A 474 12.44 -25.99 -21.07
CA ALA A 474 12.53 -25.15 -22.26
C ALA A 474 12.07 -25.91 -23.52
N GLY A 475 11.13 -25.32 -24.27
CA GLY A 475 10.53 -25.93 -25.46
C GLY A 475 9.33 -26.87 -25.19
N ALA A 476 8.92 -27.04 -23.94
CA ALA A 476 7.67 -27.75 -23.61
C ALA A 476 6.44 -26.96 -24.08
N LYS A 477 5.35 -27.67 -24.42
CA LYS A 477 4.07 -27.03 -24.72
C LYS A 477 3.59 -26.22 -23.50
N ARG A 478 3.17 -24.99 -23.73
CA ARG A 478 2.57 -24.15 -22.69
C ARG A 478 1.09 -24.42 -22.55
N TYR A 479 0.63 -24.41 -21.30
CA TYR A 479 -0.75 -24.71 -20.95
C TYR A 479 -1.38 -23.60 -20.11
N VAL A 480 -2.69 -23.41 -20.28
CA VAL A 480 -3.51 -22.49 -19.48
C VAL A 480 -4.77 -23.20 -19.01
N ASP A 481 -5.09 -23.05 -17.73
CA ASP A 481 -6.40 -23.42 -17.19
C ASP A 481 -7.32 -22.21 -17.24
N ILE A 482 -8.57 -22.38 -17.65
CA ILE A 482 -9.54 -21.30 -17.82
C ILE A 482 -10.67 -21.50 -16.81
N GLU A 483 -10.95 -20.48 -16.02
CA GLU A 483 -12.01 -20.48 -15.03
C GLU A 483 -13.06 -19.43 -15.36
N PHE A 484 -14.31 -19.87 -15.49
CA PHE A 484 -15.48 -19.02 -15.58
C PHE A 484 -16.13 -18.91 -14.20
N VAL A 485 -16.27 -17.68 -13.70
CA VAL A 485 -16.98 -17.38 -12.45
C VAL A 485 -18.29 -16.69 -12.77
N VAL A 486 -19.40 -17.24 -12.28
CA VAL A 486 -20.75 -16.76 -12.56
C VAL A 486 -21.57 -16.52 -11.29
N GLN A 487 -22.54 -15.62 -11.36
CA GLN A 487 -23.48 -15.33 -10.28
C GLN A 487 -24.89 -15.15 -10.88
N LYS A 488 -25.93 -15.56 -10.16
CA LYS A 488 -27.32 -15.28 -10.57
C LYS A 488 -27.62 -13.78 -10.59
N PRO A 489 -28.58 -13.33 -11.42
CA PRO A 489 -29.18 -12.01 -11.28
C PRO A 489 -29.81 -11.85 -9.88
N LEU A 490 -29.77 -10.62 -9.36
CA LEU A 490 -30.34 -10.25 -8.07
C LEU A 490 -31.87 -10.24 -8.11
#